data_AF-A0A6M0AKM9-F1
#
_entry.id   AF-A0A6M0AKM9-F1
#
_cell.length_a   1.000
_cell.length_b   1.000
_cell.length_c   1.000
_cell.angle_alpha   90.00
_cell.angle_beta   90.00
_cell.angle_gamma   90.00
#
_symmetry.space_group_name_H-M   'P 1'
#
loop_
_entity.id
_entity.type
_entity.pdbx_description
1 polymer ?
#
loop_
_entity_poly.entity_id
_entity_poly.type
_entity_poly.pdbx_seq_one_letter_code
_entity_poly.pdbx_strand_id
1 'polypeptide(L)'
;MKKRTFLVFLSILLSVFCLAGFVGCPPAAADYDPLLSWNQGAAKQGIVNFVQQVTNPNSDNYVRPSDRIAMFDNDGTLWTEKPTTIQRLFILDQLGNPLPDFKELASLSEKDVILDDLQLHGMTTEDYQQKAREFLDNSKHPDFGVPYIKVTYQPMVELVNYLRSNDFKVYICSGGGIDFIR
;
A
#
# COMPACT_ATOMS: atom_id res chain seq x y z
N MET A 1 -1.79 68.37 -34.41
CA MET A 1 -2.44 67.03 -34.37
C MET A 1 -1.48 65.83 -34.36
N LYS A 2 -0.16 65.98 -34.59
CA LYS A 2 0.78 64.83 -34.69
C LYS A 2 1.50 64.41 -33.38
N LYS A 3 1.53 65.25 -32.33
CA LYS A 3 2.26 64.95 -31.07
C LYS A 3 1.43 64.19 -30.01
N ARG A 4 0.10 64.26 -30.07
CA ARG A 4 -0.80 63.55 -29.13
C ARG A 4 -0.96 62.06 -29.47
N THR A 5 -0.86 61.70 -30.75
CA THR A 5 -0.97 60.31 -31.22
C THR A 5 0.28 59.49 -30.87
N PHE A 6 1.47 60.11 -30.83
CA PHE A 6 2.72 59.41 -30.51
C PHE A 6 2.84 59.04 -29.03
N LEU A 7 2.33 59.88 -28.11
CA LEU A 7 2.33 59.58 -26.68
C LEU A 7 1.38 58.44 -26.30
N VAL A 8 0.25 58.30 -27.01
CA VAL A 8 -0.74 57.23 -26.78
C VAL A 8 -0.20 55.88 -27.28
N PHE A 9 0.55 55.85 -28.38
CA PHE A 9 1.19 54.62 -28.87
C PHE A 9 2.33 54.14 -27.95
N LEU A 10 3.09 55.05 -27.35
CA LEU A 10 4.18 54.67 -26.43
C LEU A 10 3.66 54.14 -25.07
N SER A 11 2.49 54.62 -24.62
CA SER A 11 1.85 54.14 -23.39
C SER A 11 1.12 52.81 -23.57
N ILE A 12 0.59 52.52 -24.76
CA ILE A 12 0.01 51.19 -25.08
C ILE A 12 1.13 50.13 -25.22
N LEU A 13 2.30 50.48 -25.79
CA LEU A 13 3.42 49.55 -25.92
C LEU A 13 4.05 49.16 -24.57
N LEU A 14 4.08 50.08 -23.59
CA LEU A 14 4.56 49.77 -22.23
C LEU A 14 3.55 48.94 -21.42
N SER A 15 2.25 49.08 -21.65
CA SER A 15 1.23 48.25 -20.96
C SER A 15 1.17 46.81 -21.48
N VAL A 16 1.58 46.56 -22.73
CA VAL A 16 1.64 45.20 -23.30
C VAL A 16 2.89 44.44 -22.82
N PHE A 17 3.96 45.15 -22.42
CA PHE A 17 5.17 44.51 -21.87
C PHE A 17 5.02 44.07 -20.41
N CYS A 18 4.05 44.61 -19.66
CA CYS A 18 3.76 44.18 -18.28
C CYS A 18 2.77 43.00 -18.18
N LEU A 19 2.09 42.60 -19.25
CA LEU A 19 1.14 41.48 -19.23
C LEU A 19 1.69 40.15 -19.78
N ALA A 20 2.89 40.13 -20.36
CA ALA A 20 3.48 38.92 -20.95
C ALA A 20 4.51 38.21 -20.02
N GLY A 21 4.75 38.72 -18.81
CA GLY A 21 5.85 38.31 -17.93
C GLY A 21 5.54 37.24 -16.87
N PHE A 22 4.34 36.65 -16.87
CA PHE A 22 4.01 35.52 -15.99
C PHE A 22 3.45 34.36 -16.83
N VAL A 23 4.24 33.86 -17.77
CA VAL A 23 4.17 32.42 -18.06
C VAL A 23 4.77 31.76 -16.83
N GLY A 24 3.91 31.50 -15.83
CA GLY A 24 4.27 30.69 -14.70
C GLY A 24 4.77 29.36 -15.26
N CYS A 25 6.08 29.12 -15.17
CA CYS A 25 6.58 27.76 -15.24
C CYS A 25 5.73 26.97 -14.26
N PRO A 26 4.96 25.95 -14.69
CA PRO A 26 4.30 25.10 -13.72
C PRO A 26 5.40 24.66 -12.75
N PRO A 27 5.19 24.77 -11.43
CA PRO A 27 6.18 24.27 -10.49
C PRO A 27 6.55 22.88 -10.97
N ALA A 28 7.85 22.63 -11.21
CA ALA A 28 8.33 21.30 -11.51
C ALA A 28 7.63 20.40 -10.50
N ALA A 29 6.81 19.47 -10.99
CA ALA A 29 6.02 18.60 -10.12
C ALA A 29 7.01 18.09 -9.06
N ALA A 30 6.78 18.47 -7.80
CA ALA A 30 7.67 18.07 -6.73
C ALA A 30 7.86 16.56 -6.89
N ASP A 31 9.11 16.13 -7.05
CA ASP A 31 9.45 14.75 -7.37
C ASP A 31 8.83 13.88 -6.27
N TYR A 32 7.66 13.32 -6.56
CA TYR A 32 6.86 12.61 -5.57
C TYR A 32 7.59 11.30 -5.32
N ASP A 33 8.20 11.16 -4.14
CA ASP A 33 8.84 9.92 -3.73
C ASP A 33 7.74 8.88 -3.45
N PRO A 34 7.55 7.88 -4.32
CA PRO A 34 6.46 6.93 -4.18
C PRO A 34 6.67 5.92 -3.04
N LEU A 35 7.88 5.89 -2.46
CA LEU A 35 8.30 4.97 -1.40
C LEU A 35 8.81 5.76 -0.18
N LEU A 36 8.04 6.77 0.25
CA LEU A 36 8.43 7.74 1.27
C LEU A 36 8.89 7.10 2.59
N SER A 37 8.23 6.04 3.04
CA SER A 37 8.53 5.36 4.31
C SER A 37 9.67 4.34 4.19
N TRP A 38 10.22 4.13 2.99
CA TRP A 38 11.42 3.31 2.80
C TRP A 38 12.68 4.13 3.06
N ASN A 39 13.54 3.60 3.94
CA ASN A 39 14.87 4.16 4.14
C ASN A 39 15.66 4.18 2.83
N GLN A 40 16.49 5.22 2.67
CA GLN A 40 17.45 5.26 1.58
C GLN A 40 18.43 4.10 1.71
N GLY A 41 18.64 3.34 0.63
CA GLY A 41 19.50 2.17 0.65
C GLY A 41 19.21 1.18 -0.47
N ALA A 42 19.92 0.04 -0.43
CA ALA A 42 19.91 -0.95 -1.49
C ALA A 42 18.51 -1.50 -1.81
N ALA A 43 17.64 -1.68 -0.80
CA ALA A 43 16.30 -2.21 -1.01
C ALA A 43 15.42 -1.24 -1.82
N LYS A 44 15.30 0.02 -1.38
CA LYS A 44 14.53 1.05 -2.08
C LYS A 44 15.06 1.27 -3.50
N GLN A 45 16.39 1.37 -3.65
CA GLN A 45 17.01 1.53 -4.96
C GLN A 45 16.76 0.33 -5.87
N GLY A 46 16.82 -0.89 -5.33
CA GLY A 46 16.53 -2.12 -6.07
C GLY A 46 15.11 -2.14 -6.61
N ILE A 47 14.12 -1.77 -5.78
CA ILE A 47 12.72 -1.67 -6.19
C ILE A 47 12.56 -0.65 -7.33
N VAL A 48 13.04 0.57 -7.14
CA VAL A 48 12.89 1.66 -8.12
C VAL A 48 13.57 1.30 -9.45
N ASN A 49 14.80 0.79 -9.39
CA ASN A 49 15.55 0.38 -10.58
C ASN A 49 14.86 -0.76 -11.33
N PHE A 50 14.37 -1.77 -10.60
CA PHE A 50 13.65 -2.88 -11.20
C PHE A 50 12.42 -2.39 -11.94
N VAL A 51 11.57 -1.58 -11.29
CA VAL A 51 10.36 -1.04 -11.90
C VAL A 51 10.71 -0.19 -13.13
N GLN A 52 11.67 0.73 -13.04
CA GLN A 52 12.10 1.55 -14.18
C GLN A 52 12.59 0.72 -15.38
N GLN A 53 13.33 -0.37 -15.14
CA GLN A 53 13.81 -1.24 -16.21
C GLN A 53 12.66 -1.98 -16.90
N VAL A 54 11.77 -2.59 -16.13
CA VAL A 54 10.70 -3.43 -16.71
C VAL A 54 9.54 -2.61 -17.28
N THR A 55 9.41 -1.32 -16.92
CA THR A 55 8.38 -0.45 -17.49
C THR A 55 8.85 0.42 -18.66
N ASN A 56 10.15 0.56 -18.89
CA ASN A 56 10.71 1.32 -20.01
C ASN A 56 10.68 0.50 -21.32
N PRO A 57 9.92 0.90 -22.36
CA PRO A 57 9.83 0.16 -23.63
C PRO A 57 11.15 0.04 -24.40
N ASN A 58 12.15 0.87 -24.08
CA ASN A 58 13.47 0.83 -24.70
C ASN A 58 14.49 0.00 -23.88
N SER A 59 14.08 -0.59 -22.76
CA SER A 59 14.95 -1.45 -21.94
C SER A 59 14.95 -2.88 -22.49
N ASP A 60 16.11 -3.53 -22.47
CA ASP A 60 16.24 -4.96 -22.76
C ASP A 60 15.42 -5.84 -21.79
N ASN A 61 15.06 -5.30 -20.62
CA ASN A 61 14.27 -5.98 -19.58
C ASN A 61 12.77 -5.60 -19.64
N TYR A 62 12.30 -4.92 -20.69
CA TYR A 62 10.91 -4.45 -20.77
C TYR A 62 9.91 -5.61 -20.65
N VAL A 63 8.92 -5.43 -19.76
CA VAL A 63 7.80 -6.36 -19.58
C VAL A 63 6.52 -5.63 -19.98
N ARG A 64 5.72 -6.25 -20.87
CA ARG A 64 4.43 -5.70 -21.28
C ARG A 64 3.49 -5.60 -20.07
N PRO A 65 2.63 -4.57 -19.99
CA PRO A 65 1.70 -4.40 -18.86
C PRO A 65 0.87 -5.65 -18.52
N SER A 66 0.46 -6.45 -19.51
CA SER A 66 -0.31 -7.68 -19.28
C SER A 66 0.41 -8.73 -18.44
N ASP A 67 1.75 -8.71 -18.48
CA ASP A 67 2.66 -9.72 -17.96
C ASP A 67 3.35 -9.24 -16.66
N ARG A 68 3.07 -8.01 -16.20
CA ARG A 68 3.58 -7.44 -14.94
C ARG A 68 2.76 -7.96 -13.76
N ILE A 69 3.23 -9.02 -13.12
CA ILE A 69 2.58 -9.63 -11.96
C ILE A 69 3.52 -9.55 -10.76
N ALA A 70 3.01 -9.04 -9.63
CA ALA A 70 3.70 -9.05 -8.35
C ALA A 70 2.86 -9.83 -7.33
N MET A 71 3.51 -10.71 -6.57
CA MET A 71 2.87 -11.51 -5.51
C MET A 71 3.54 -11.20 -4.19
N PHE A 72 2.73 -10.99 -3.16
CA PHE A 72 3.17 -10.79 -1.78
C PHE A 72 2.58 -11.88 -0.90
N ASP A 73 3.38 -12.40 0.03
CA ASP A 73 2.80 -13.02 1.22
C ASP A 73 2.11 -11.96 2.09
N ASN A 74 1.32 -12.36 3.08
CA ASN A 74 0.58 -11.48 3.97
C ASN A 74 1.20 -11.41 5.37
N ASP A 75 1.17 -12.52 6.12
CA ASP A 75 1.70 -12.59 7.48
C ASP A 75 3.22 -12.36 7.49
N GLY A 76 3.70 -11.39 8.28
CA GLY A 76 5.12 -11.02 8.34
C GLY A 76 5.65 -10.25 7.13
N THR A 77 4.82 -10.07 6.09
CA THR A 77 5.20 -9.38 4.85
C THR A 77 4.40 -8.10 4.63
N LEU A 78 3.07 -8.10 4.80
CA LEU A 78 2.21 -6.91 4.68
C LEU A 78 1.76 -6.39 6.04
N TRP A 79 1.67 -7.25 7.05
CA TRP A 79 1.41 -6.90 8.44
C TRP A 79 2.21 -7.77 9.40
N THR A 80 2.17 -7.46 10.70
CA THR A 80 2.84 -8.28 11.71
C THR A 80 2.25 -9.69 11.83
N GLU A 81 3.12 -10.67 12.00
CA GLU A 81 2.78 -12.04 12.39
C GLU A 81 3.24 -12.38 13.81
N LYS A 82 3.72 -11.38 14.57
CA LYS A 82 4.17 -11.59 15.95
C LYS A 82 3.03 -11.35 16.92
N PRO A 83 2.81 -12.29 17.85
CA PRO A 83 3.65 -13.46 18.20
C PRO A 83 3.40 -14.67 17.28
N THR A 84 2.27 -14.60 16.58
CA THR A 84 1.57 -15.62 15.84
C THR A 84 0.70 -14.89 14.83
N THR A 85 0.18 -15.61 13.83
CA THR A 85 -0.63 -15.02 12.77
C THR A 85 -1.93 -14.43 13.32
N ILE A 86 -2.41 -13.35 12.69
CA ILE A 86 -3.62 -12.66 13.16
C ILE A 86 -4.86 -13.55 12.99
N GLN A 87 -4.91 -14.35 11.91
CA GLN A 87 -6.00 -15.31 11.69
C GLN A 87 -6.14 -16.32 12.84
N ARG A 88 -5.02 -16.77 13.41
CA ARG A 88 -5.05 -17.68 14.56
C ARG A 88 -5.70 -17.03 15.77
N LEU A 89 -5.42 -15.76 16.03
CA LEU A 89 -6.02 -15.01 17.13
C LEU A 89 -7.52 -14.79 16.90
N PHE A 90 -7.91 -14.51 15.66
CA PHE A 90 -9.31 -14.45 15.26
C PHE A 90 -10.05 -15.77 15.50
N ILE A 91 -9.47 -16.90 15.10
CA ILE A 91 -10.07 -18.22 15.30
C ILE A 91 -10.26 -18.51 16.79
N LEU A 92 -9.25 -18.24 17.63
CA LEU A 92 -9.35 -18.43 19.08
C LEU A 92 -10.48 -17.59 19.69
N ASP A 93 -10.62 -16.33 19.27
CA ASP A 93 -11.70 -15.45 19.67
C ASP A 93 -13.09 -16.00 19.26
N GLN A 94 -13.23 -16.49 18.03
CA GLN A 94 -14.51 -17.04 17.54
C GLN A 94 -14.89 -18.38 18.19
N LEU A 95 -13.91 -19.21 18.57
CA LEU A 95 -14.15 -20.44 19.32
C LEU A 95 -14.49 -20.19 20.80
N GLY A 96 -14.52 -18.92 21.23
CA GLY A 96 -14.74 -18.55 22.63
C GLY A 96 -13.59 -18.97 23.55
N ASN A 97 -12.43 -19.30 22.98
CA ASN A 97 -11.24 -19.62 23.74
C ASN A 97 -10.64 -18.30 24.25
N PRO A 98 -10.22 -18.24 25.53
CA PRO A 98 -9.49 -17.07 26.00
C PRO A 98 -8.26 -16.87 25.13
N LEU A 99 -8.04 -15.64 24.66
CA LEU A 99 -6.79 -15.30 23.99
C LEU A 99 -5.63 -15.65 24.97
N PRO A 100 -4.75 -16.59 24.60
CA PRO A 100 -3.70 -17.05 25.49
C PRO A 100 -2.75 -15.89 25.85
N ASP A 101 -2.10 -15.97 27.02
CA ASP A 101 -1.01 -15.04 27.31
C ASP A 101 0.03 -15.17 26.19
N PHE A 102 0.37 -14.04 25.61
CA PHE A 102 1.29 -13.93 24.50
C PHE A 102 2.67 -14.54 24.79
N LYS A 103 3.08 -14.58 26.07
CA LYS A 103 4.31 -15.24 26.52
C LYS A 103 4.26 -16.76 26.35
N GLU A 104 3.06 -17.34 26.27
CA GLU A 104 2.81 -18.76 26.08
C GLU A 104 2.54 -19.11 24.61
N LEU A 105 2.51 -18.11 23.72
CA LEU A 105 2.31 -18.28 22.28
C LEU A 105 3.59 -18.74 21.58
N ALA A 106 4.05 -19.93 21.94
CA ALA A 106 5.10 -20.66 21.25
C ALA A 106 4.71 -22.13 21.13
N SER A 107 3.74 -22.42 20.25
CA SER A 107 3.47 -23.72 19.59
C SER A 107 1.99 -23.86 19.25
N LEU A 108 1.60 -23.45 18.06
CA LEU A 108 0.58 -24.16 17.28
C LEU A 108 1.07 -24.16 15.83
N SER A 109 0.89 -25.29 15.16
CA SER A 109 1.32 -25.47 13.78
C SER A 109 0.33 -24.81 12.82
N GLU A 110 0.78 -24.46 11.62
CA GLU A 110 -0.08 -23.98 10.53
C GLU A 110 -1.27 -24.92 10.26
N LYS A 111 -1.07 -26.23 10.48
CA LYS A 111 -2.12 -27.25 10.39
C LYS A 111 -3.25 -27.04 11.39
N ASP A 112 -2.95 -26.59 12.61
CA ASP A 112 -3.95 -26.39 13.66
C ASP A 112 -4.85 -25.20 13.30
N VAL A 113 -4.24 -24.13 12.76
CA VAL A 113 -4.96 -22.96 12.24
C VAL A 113 -5.92 -23.39 11.12
N ILE A 114 -5.46 -24.21 10.16
CA ILE A 114 -6.31 -24.67 9.06
C ILE A 114 -7.47 -25.54 9.55
N LEU A 115 -7.23 -26.47 10.50
CA LEU A 115 -8.28 -27.34 11.01
C LEU A 115 -9.37 -26.58 11.78
N ASP A 116 -8.99 -25.56 12.53
CA ASP A 116 -9.95 -24.75 13.28
C ASP A 116 -10.68 -23.74 12.37
N ASP A 117 -10.00 -23.19 11.37
CA ASP A 117 -10.63 -22.38 10.32
C ASP A 117 -11.72 -23.18 9.60
N LEU A 118 -11.43 -24.46 9.30
CA LEU A 118 -12.41 -25.38 8.71
C LEU A 118 -13.62 -25.63 9.61
N GLN A 119 -13.44 -25.64 10.94
CA GLN A 119 -14.54 -25.83 11.89
C GLN A 119 -15.47 -24.59 11.94
N LEU A 120 -14.95 -23.40 11.63
CA LEU A 120 -15.75 -22.19 11.55
C LEU A 120 -16.60 -22.11 10.28
N HIS A 121 -16.35 -22.92 9.24
CA HIS A 121 -17.19 -22.99 8.02
C HIS A 121 -18.65 -23.46 8.24
N GLY A 122 -19.09 -23.67 9.48
CA GLY A 122 -20.52 -23.75 9.81
C GLY A 122 -21.28 -22.42 9.65
N MET A 123 -20.56 -21.29 9.46
CA MET A 123 -21.13 -19.99 9.12
C MET A 123 -21.05 -19.70 7.62
N THR A 124 -21.85 -18.74 7.12
CA THR A 124 -21.71 -18.29 5.73
C THR A 124 -20.38 -17.56 5.52
N THR A 125 -19.87 -17.56 4.29
CA THR A 125 -18.64 -16.82 3.94
C THR A 125 -18.77 -15.33 4.28
N GLU A 126 -19.95 -14.75 4.04
CA GLU A 126 -20.24 -13.35 4.35
C GLU A 126 -20.19 -13.07 5.87
N ASP A 127 -20.76 -13.96 6.68
CA ASP A 127 -20.72 -13.84 8.14
C ASP A 127 -19.29 -13.95 8.67
N TYR A 128 -18.51 -14.90 8.13
CA TYR A 128 -17.10 -15.09 8.48
C TYR A 128 -16.29 -13.81 8.19
N GLN A 129 -16.40 -13.30 6.96
CA GLN A 129 -15.70 -12.10 6.53
C GLN A 129 -16.09 -10.88 7.36
N GLN A 130 -17.36 -10.77 7.74
CA GLN A 130 -17.83 -9.67 8.59
C GLN A 130 -17.22 -9.74 9.99
N LYS A 131 -17.21 -10.93 10.61
CA LYS A 131 -16.57 -11.16 11.92
C LYS A 131 -15.06 -10.91 11.85
N ALA A 132 -14.39 -11.33 10.78
CA ALA A 132 -12.97 -11.10 10.57
C ALA A 132 -12.65 -9.59 10.51
N ARG A 133 -13.42 -8.81 9.73
CA ARG A 133 -13.28 -7.34 9.68
C ARG A 133 -13.50 -6.69 11.04
N GLU A 134 -14.57 -7.08 11.74
CA GLU A 134 -14.87 -6.55 13.08
C GLU A 134 -13.73 -6.85 14.07
N PHE A 135 -13.14 -8.04 14.01
CA PHE A 135 -11.98 -8.40 14.82
C PHE A 135 -10.76 -7.53 14.45
N LEU A 136 -10.45 -7.37 13.16
CA LEU A 136 -9.31 -6.56 12.70
C LEU A 136 -9.42 -5.08 13.10
N ASP A 137 -10.64 -4.53 13.10
CA ASP A 137 -10.89 -3.12 13.39
C ASP A 137 -10.99 -2.81 14.89
N ASN A 138 -11.40 -3.78 15.72
CA ASN A 138 -11.70 -3.54 17.13
C ASN A 138 -10.72 -4.22 18.11
N SER A 139 -10.23 -5.41 17.77
CA SER A 139 -9.30 -6.15 18.64
C SER A 139 -7.90 -5.55 18.53
N LYS A 140 -7.27 -5.32 19.68
CA LYS A 140 -5.99 -4.60 19.76
C LYS A 140 -4.82 -5.56 19.86
N HIS A 141 -3.76 -5.26 19.12
CA HIS A 141 -2.46 -5.88 19.30
C HIS A 141 -1.94 -5.58 20.72
N PRO A 142 -1.51 -6.58 21.50
CA PRO A 142 -1.19 -6.38 22.92
C PRO A 142 0.03 -5.49 23.14
N ASP A 143 1.11 -5.67 22.35
CA ASP A 143 2.33 -4.87 22.52
C ASP A 143 2.18 -3.42 22.04
N PHE A 144 1.38 -3.19 20.99
CA PHE A 144 1.25 -1.87 20.36
C PHE A 144 0.01 -1.10 20.83
N GLY A 145 -0.98 -1.77 21.44
CA GLY A 145 -2.21 -1.16 21.93
C GLY A 145 -3.14 -0.59 20.85
N VAL A 146 -2.93 -0.95 19.58
CA VAL A 146 -3.70 -0.49 18.41
C VAL A 146 -4.46 -1.64 17.77
N PRO A 147 -5.59 -1.38 17.06
CA PRO A 147 -6.29 -2.40 16.29
C PRO A 147 -5.38 -3.20 15.37
N TYR A 148 -5.66 -4.49 15.16
CA TYR A 148 -4.85 -5.34 14.27
C TYR A 148 -4.71 -4.75 12.86
N ILE A 149 -5.73 -4.10 12.30
CA ILE A 149 -5.60 -3.45 10.98
C ILE A 149 -4.48 -2.37 10.94
N LYS A 150 -4.13 -1.79 12.09
CA LYS A 150 -3.09 -0.75 12.22
C LYS A 150 -1.68 -1.30 12.32
N VAL A 151 -1.48 -2.61 12.41
CA VAL A 151 -0.15 -3.24 12.37
C VAL A 151 0.31 -3.58 10.94
N THR A 152 -0.42 -3.06 9.95
CA THR A 152 -0.03 -3.06 8.53
C THR A 152 1.25 -2.24 8.32
N TYR A 153 2.16 -2.74 7.51
CA TYR A 153 3.42 -2.06 7.21
C TYR A 153 3.20 -0.95 6.17
N GLN A 154 3.27 0.30 6.62
CA GLN A 154 3.15 1.48 5.76
C GLN A 154 4.10 1.45 4.53
N PRO A 155 5.38 1.06 4.63
CA PRO A 155 6.24 0.92 3.45
C PRO A 155 5.70 -0.06 2.40
N MET A 156 4.99 -1.12 2.83
CA MET A 156 4.45 -2.12 1.93
C MET A 156 3.17 -1.63 1.24
N VAL A 157 2.37 -0.81 1.92
CA VAL A 157 1.23 -0.10 1.30
C VAL A 157 1.72 0.80 0.16
N GLU A 158 2.80 1.56 0.40
CA GLU A 158 3.44 2.40 -0.60
C GLU A 158 3.98 1.57 -1.78
N LEU A 159 4.66 0.45 -1.52
CA LEU A 159 5.15 -0.44 -2.55
C LEU A 159 4.03 -1.01 -3.42
N VAL A 160 2.94 -1.48 -2.82
CA VAL A 160 1.78 -1.99 -3.56
C VAL A 160 1.18 -0.90 -4.46
N ASN A 161 1.04 0.33 -3.95
CA ASN A 161 0.54 1.45 -4.72
C ASN A 161 1.50 1.85 -5.86
N TYR A 162 2.81 1.86 -5.60
CA TYR A 162 3.83 2.14 -6.59
C TYR A 162 3.83 1.10 -7.73
N LEU A 163 3.70 -0.18 -7.40
CA LEU A 163 3.60 -1.23 -8.41
C LEU A 163 2.32 -1.08 -9.24
N ARG A 164 1.17 -0.82 -8.60
CA ARG A 164 -0.11 -0.59 -9.29
C ARG A 164 -0.07 0.63 -10.22
N SER A 165 0.57 1.72 -9.81
CA SER A 165 0.73 2.91 -10.66
C SER A 165 1.67 2.69 -11.85
N ASN A 166 2.40 1.57 -11.86
CA ASN A 166 3.28 1.11 -12.93
C ASN A 166 2.73 -0.11 -13.69
N ASP A 167 1.40 -0.28 -13.67
CA ASP A 167 0.62 -1.33 -14.35
C ASP A 167 0.92 -2.77 -13.90
N PHE A 168 1.43 -2.97 -12.68
CA PHE A 168 1.50 -4.31 -12.12
C PHE A 168 0.13 -4.76 -11.60
N LYS A 169 -0.21 -6.01 -11.90
CA LYS A 169 -1.24 -6.75 -11.17
C LYS A 169 -0.63 -7.26 -9.87
N VAL A 170 -1.19 -6.85 -8.74
CA VAL A 170 -0.70 -7.22 -7.41
C VAL A 170 -1.64 -8.22 -6.76
N TYR A 171 -1.10 -9.37 -6.36
CA TYR A 171 -1.82 -10.46 -5.69
C TYR A 171 -1.23 -10.76 -4.32
N ILE A 172 -2.07 -11.29 -3.43
CA ILE A 172 -1.64 -11.92 -2.19
C ILE A 172 -1.57 -13.44 -2.41
N CYS A 173 -0.45 -14.05 -2.05
CA CYS A 173 -0.23 -15.50 -2.05
C CYS A 173 0.22 -15.90 -0.64
N SER A 174 -0.73 -16.34 0.18
CA SER A 174 -0.50 -16.61 1.60
C SER A 174 -0.99 -18.00 1.99
N GLY A 175 -0.44 -18.53 3.09
CA GLY A 175 -0.96 -19.72 3.76
C GLY A 175 -2.22 -19.44 4.58
N GLY A 176 -2.55 -18.17 4.84
CA GLY A 176 -3.78 -17.77 5.50
C GLY A 176 -5.05 -18.05 4.68
N GLY A 177 -6.18 -18.15 5.37
CA GLY A 177 -7.49 -18.39 4.77
C GLY A 177 -7.93 -17.25 3.85
N ILE A 178 -8.37 -17.60 2.64
CA ILE A 178 -8.77 -16.62 1.62
C ILE A 178 -9.90 -15.71 2.07
N ASP A 179 -10.84 -16.24 2.86
CA ASP A 179 -11.98 -15.48 3.38
C ASP A 179 -11.61 -14.63 4.59
N PHE A 180 -10.47 -14.87 5.24
CA PHE A 180 -9.95 -13.99 6.28
C PHE A 180 -9.22 -12.78 5.70
N ILE A 181 -8.52 -12.97 4.57
CA ILE A 181 -7.70 -11.93 3.93
C ILE A 181 -8.55 -10.95 3.09
N ARG A 182 -9.73 -11.36 2.64
CA ARG A 182 -10.62 -10.57 1.75
C ARG A 182 -11.50 -9.56 2.50
#